data_AF-A0A923TIT1-F1
#
_entry.id   AF-A0A923TIT1-F1
#
_cell.length_a   1.000
_cell.length_b   1.000
_cell.length_c   1.000
_cell.angle_alpha   90.00
_cell.angle_beta   90.00
_cell.angle_gamma   90.00
#
_symmetry.space_group_name_H-M   'P 1'
#
loop_
_entity.id
_entity.type
_entity.pdbx_description
1 polymer ?
#
loop_
_entity_poly.entity_id
_entity_poly.type
_entity_poly.pdbx_seq_one_letter_code
_entity_poly.pdbx_strand_id
1 'polypeptide(L)' 'GGRYLYDSVKGADLGTTADGLVVVDLNFLYAPSCAHDPRWTCPLPPSGNVLTVPVPVGERAG' A
#
# COMPACT_ATOMS: atom_id res chain seq x y z
N GLY A 1 -6.65 -2.32 10.15
CA GLY A 1 -6.36 -2.76 8.78
C GLY A 1 -5.13 -2.02 8.27
N GLY A 2 -4.34 -2.66 7.41
CA GLY A 2 -3.20 -2.03 6.73
C GLY A 2 -3.58 -1.51 5.34
N ARG A 3 -2.65 -0.82 4.67
CA ARG A 3 -2.77 -0.33 3.28
C ARG A 3 -1.68 -0.95 2.43
N TYR A 4 -1.92 -1.04 1.12
CA TYR A 4 -0.94 -1.54 0.17
C TYR A 4 -0.06 -0.40 -0.34
N LEU A 5 1.23 -0.68 -0.43
CA LEU A 5 2.24 0.32 -0.76
C LEU A 5 2.78 0.20 -2.19
N TYR A 6 2.69 -0.98 -2.80
CA TYR A 6 3.26 -1.23 -4.12
C TYR A 6 2.48 -2.33 -4.85
N ASP A 7 1.94 -1.98 -6.01
CA ASP A 7 1.17 -2.85 -6.90
C ASP A 7 1.02 -2.19 -8.27
N SER A 8 1.51 -2.86 -9.30
CA SER A 8 1.45 -2.39 -10.68
C SER A 8 0.02 -2.37 -11.24
N VAL A 9 -0.86 -3.26 -10.78
CA VAL A 9 -2.27 -3.32 -11.20
C VAL A 9 -3.05 -2.12 -10.66
N LYS A 10 -2.61 -1.56 -9.53
CA LYS A 10 -3.28 -0.44 -8.85
C LYS A 10 -2.61 0.91 -9.11
N GLY A 11 -1.56 0.93 -9.94
CA GLY A 11 -0.86 2.16 -10.33
C GLY A 11 0.03 2.76 -9.24
N ALA A 12 0.42 1.95 -8.24
CA ALA A 12 1.37 2.36 -7.20
C ALA A 12 2.84 2.05 -7.57
N ASP A 13 3.07 1.50 -8.77
CA ASP A 13 4.40 1.29 -9.33
C ASP A 13 4.85 2.54 -10.09
N LEU A 14 5.80 3.28 -9.50
CA LEU A 14 6.39 4.49 -10.09
C LEU A 14 7.69 4.20 -10.84
N GLY A 15 8.04 2.93 -11.00
CA GLY A 15 9.24 2.48 -11.67
C GLY A 15 10.49 2.48 -10.80
N THR A 16 11.62 2.36 -11.48
CA THR A 16 12.95 2.21 -10.88
C THR A 16 13.85 3.35 -11.33
N THR A 17 14.68 3.86 -10.43
CA THR A 17 15.70 4.87 -10.72
C THR A 17 16.83 4.28 -11.58
N ALA A 18 17.66 5.15 -12.18
CA ALA A 18 18.78 4.72 -13.03
C ALA A 18 19.82 3.85 -12.29
N ASP A 19 19.96 4.03 -10.98
CA ASP A 19 20.80 3.25 -10.07
C ASP A 19 20.11 2.00 -9.49
N GLY A 20 18.90 1.68 -9.96
CA GLY A 20 18.23 0.41 -9.64
C GLY A 20 17.36 0.42 -8.38
N LEU A 21 17.05 1.59 -7.80
CA LEU A 21 16.18 1.71 -6.63
C LEU A 21 14.72 1.81 -7.03
N VAL A 22 13.84 1.14 -6.28
CA VAL A 22 12.38 1.24 -6.47
C VAL A 22 11.87 2.50 -5.79
N VAL A 23 11.04 3.26 -6.50
CA VAL A 23 10.36 4.43 -5.91
C VAL A 23 9.13 3.96 -5.15
N VAL A 24 9.09 4.30 -3.87
CA VAL A 24 7.97 4.00 -2.98
C VAL A 24 7.37 5.31 -2.48
N ASP A 25 6.18 5.65 -2.99
CA ASP A 25 5.45 6.85 -2.59
C ASP A 25 4.26 6.50 -1.67
N LEU A 26 4.38 6.87 -0.39
CA LEU A 26 3.36 6.62 0.61
C LEU A 26 2.04 7.37 0.32
N ASN A 27 2.04 8.38 -0.55
CA ASN A 27 0.81 9.05 -0.99
C ASN A 27 -0.09 8.14 -1.83
N PHE A 28 0.44 7.06 -2.40
CA PHE A 28 -0.31 6.06 -3.15
C PHE A 28 -0.76 4.87 -2.28
N LEU A 29 -0.61 4.93 -0.95
CA LEU A 29 -1.14 3.89 -0.07
C LEU A 29 -2.66 3.75 -0.22
N TYR A 30 -3.17 2.59 -0.64
CA TYR A 30 -4.60 2.36 -0.85
C TYR A 30 -5.16 1.22 0.01
N ALA A 31 -6.48 1.23 0.21
CA ALA A 31 -7.18 0.21 0.98
C ALA A 31 -7.33 -1.10 0.16
N PRO A 32 -7.11 -2.28 0.77
CA PRO A 32 -7.37 -3.54 0.09
C PRO A 32 -8.87 -3.69 -0.19
N SER A 33 -9.25 -4.45 -1.22
CA SER A 33 -10.66 -4.64 -1.62
C SER A 33 -11.58 -5.08 -0.47
N CYS A 34 -11.06 -5.86 0.47
CA CYS A 34 -11.78 -6.32 1.65
C CYS A 34 -12.18 -5.20 2.63
N ALA A 35 -11.56 -4.02 2.54
CA ALA A 35 -11.93 -2.84 3.31
C ALA A 35 -13.26 -2.23 2.81
N HIS A 36 -13.65 -2.51 1.57
CA HIS A 36 -14.87 -1.98 0.96
C HIS A 36 -15.99 -3.02 0.87
N ASP A 37 -15.65 -4.30 0.70
CA ASP A 37 -16.64 -5.36 0.54
C ASP A 37 -16.14 -6.66 1.22
N PRO A 38 -16.86 -7.16 2.24
CA PRO A 38 -16.44 -8.31 3.04
C PRO A 38 -16.42 -9.63 2.26
N ARG A 39 -16.94 -9.68 1.02
CA ARG A 39 -16.82 -10.88 0.16
C ARG A 39 -15.38 -11.16 -0.27
N TRP A 40 -14.48 -10.19 -0.12
CA TRP A 40 -13.07 -10.34 -0.46
C TRP A 40 -12.22 -10.66 0.77
N THR A 41 -11.24 -11.54 0.61
CA THR A 41 -10.31 -11.89 1.68
C THR A 41 -9.28 -10.79 1.90
N CYS A 42 -9.13 -10.34 3.15
CA CYS A 42 -8.01 -9.48 3.50
C CYS A 42 -6.70 -10.28 3.51
N PRO A 43 -5.64 -9.79 2.84
CA PRO A 43 -4.31 -10.29 3.07
C PRO A 43 -3.86 -10.01 4.50
N LEU A 44 -2.97 -10.85 5.00
CA LEU A 44 -2.23 -10.55 6.23
C LEU A 44 -0.83 -10.09 5.84
N PRO A 45 -0.41 -8.87 6.26
CA PRO A 45 0.97 -8.45 6.03
C PRO A 45 1.92 -9.32 6.87
N PRO A 46 3.10 -9.69 6.34
CA PRO A 46 4.17 -10.26 7.15
C PRO A 46 4.54 -9.34 8.33
N SER A 47 5.13 -9.90 9.38
CA SER A 47 5.50 -9.13 10.59
C SER A 47 6.46 -7.97 10.31
N GLY A 48 7.32 -8.09 9.30
CA GLY A 48 8.23 -7.02 8.86
C GLY A 48 7.56 -5.84 8.16
N ASN A 49 6.28 -5.96 7.78
CA ASN A 49 5.56 -4.94 7.02
C ASN A 49 4.66 -4.09 7.94
N VAL A 50 5.16 -3.77 9.13
CA VAL A 50 4.49 -2.89 10.09
C VAL A 50 5.38 -1.68 10.35
N LEU A 51 4.90 -0.51 9.96
CA LEU A 51 5.56 0.75 10.30
C LEU A 51 5.16 1.17 11.71
N THR A 52 6.15 1.45 12.57
CA THR A 52 5.92 1.91 13.95
C THR A 52 5.71 3.42 14.05
N VAL A 53 5.86 4.14 12.93
CA VAL A 53 5.65 5.58 12.81
C VAL A 53 4.31 5.89 12.13
N PRO A 54 3.64 6.99 12.51
CA PRO A 54 2.43 7.42 11.81
C PRO A 54 2.70 7.76 10.34
N VAL A 55 1.78 7.35 9.45
CA VAL A 55 1.81 7.68 8.02
C VAL A 55 0.50 8.37 7.61
N PRO A 56 0.40 9.71 7.72
CA PRO A 56 -0.84 10.47 7.53
C PRO A 56 -1.16 10.79 6.05
N VAL A 57 -0.75 9.92 5.13
CA VAL A 57 -0.90 10.05 3.68
C VAL A 57 -1.55 8.81 3.08
N GLY A 58 -1.94 8.84 1.80
CA GLY A 58 -2.68 7.77 1.13
C GLY A 58 -4.19 7.94 1.17
N GLU A 59 -4.89 6.92 0.68
CA GLU A 59 -6.35 6.83 0.69
C GLU A 59 -6.88 7.00 2.11
N ARG A 60 -7.90 7.85 2.22
CA ARG A 60 -8.60 8.12 3.48
C ARG A 60 -9.92 7.37 3.45
N ALA A 61 -10.17 6.60 4.51
CA ALA A 61 -11.51 6.09 4.76
C ALA A 61 -12.42 7.29 5.03
N GLY A 62 -13.51 7.39 4.26
CA GLY A 62 -14.58 8.35 4.50
C GLY A 62 -15.41 7.99 5.72
#